data_AF-A0A9D8FUR6-F1
#
_entry.id   AF-A0A9D8FUR6-F1
#
_cell.length_a   1.000
_cell.length_b   1.000
_cell.length_c   1.000
_cell.angle_alpha   90.00
_cell.angle_beta   90.00
_cell.angle_gamma   90.00
#
_symmetry.space_group_name_H-M   'P 1'
#
loop_
_entity.id
_entity.type
_entity.pdbx_description
1 polymer ?
#
loop_
_entity_poly.entity_id
_entity_poly.type
_entity_poly.pdbx_seq_one_letter_code
_entity_poly.pdbx_strand_id
1 'polypeptide(L)'
;MNHAQFRLRYLTDERARAVIEAAVEKAGPRLDGLGRGIAFSRYKNWQSYVAVIVDLRVHRDSGRIDLERAVVAADAGQIVNPDSLSNQLEGAFMQSASWTLKEQVAFDPHGITSVDWRTYPIMRFGDAPEIQTVLLNRPGHPYLGIGEGAQGPASAAISNAVFDAVGVRLRQIPFTPERVKAALDSIQAPEQSLH
;
A
#
# COMPACT_ATOMS: atom_id res chain seq x y z
N MET A 1 5.08 19.01 7.67
CA MET A 1 5.93 18.48 6.57
C MET A 1 5.36 17.14 6.16
N ASN A 2 4.96 16.98 4.90
CA ASN A 2 4.30 15.76 4.39
C ASN A 2 5.35 14.65 4.13
N HIS A 3 5.01 13.38 4.36
CA HIS A 3 5.86 12.19 4.11
C HIS A 3 6.55 12.12 2.73
N ALA A 4 5.97 12.73 1.69
CA ALA A 4 6.57 12.86 0.36
C ALA A 4 7.70 13.90 0.34
N GLN A 5 7.50 15.07 0.97
CA GLN A 5 8.52 16.12 1.07
C GLN A 5 9.76 15.65 1.84
N PHE A 6 9.56 14.83 2.89
CA PHE A 6 10.68 14.23 3.62
C PHE A 6 11.56 13.35 2.70
N ARG A 7 10.95 12.52 1.85
CA ARG A 7 11.68 11.63 0.93
C ARG A 7 12.43 12.43 -0.13
N LEU A 8 11.78 13.39 -0.78
CA LEU A 8 12.38 14.19 -1.85
C LEU A 8 13.61 14.99 -1.37
N ARG A 9 13.67 15.38 -0.09
CA ARG A 9 14.80 16.15 0.45
C ARG A 9 16.13 15.40 0.47
N TYR A 10 16.11 14.07 0.52
CA TYR A 10 17.32 13.24 0.65
C TYR A 10 17.57 12.34 -0.56
N LEU A 11 16.73 12.42 -1.59
CA LEU A 11 16.84 11.61 -2.80
C LEU A 11 17.61 12.39 -3.88
N THR A 12 18.81 11.91 -4.23
CA THR A 12 19.63 12.44 -5.34
C THR A 12 19.34 11.74 -6.66
N ASP A 13 18.69 10.57 -6.65
CA ASP A 13 18.30 9.82 -7.84
C ASP A 13 17.10 10.50 -8.54
N GLU A 14 17.35 11.05 -9.72
CA GLU A 14 16.35 11.78 -10.52
C GLU A 14 15.17 10.91 -10.96
N ARG A 15 15.39 9.62 -11.24
CA ARG A 15 14.30 8.70 -11.64
C ARG A 15 13.39 8.41 -10.46
N ALA A 16 13.98 8.22 -9.28
CA ALA A 16 13.21 8.04 -8.06
C ALA A 16 12.37 9.28 -7.70
N ARG A 17 12.95 10.49 -7.86
CA ARG A 17 12.20 11.75 -7.68
C ARG A 17 11.04 11.86 -8.66
N ALA A 18 11.29 11.63 -9.95
CA ALA A 18 10.27 11.72 -10.99
C ALA A 18 9.08 10.79 -10.72
N VAL A 19 9.31 9.56 -10.27
CA VAL A 19 8.23 8.61 -9.95
C VAL A 19 7.43 9.06 -8.72
N ILE A 20 8.09 9.58 -7.68
CA ILE A 20 7.41 10.11 -6.49
C ILE A 20 6.58 11.36 -6.84
N GLU A 21 7.16 12.29 -7.61
CA GLU A 21 6.51 13.52 -8.04
C GLU A 21 5.27 13.21 -8.90
N ALA A 22 5.40 12.30 -9.86
CA ALA A 22 4.28 11.85 -10.70
C ALA A 22 3.15 11.21 -9.89
N ALA A 23 3.48 10.40 -8.87
CA ALA A 23 2.47 9.84 -7.96
C ALA A 23 1.76 10.95 -7.19
N VAL A 24 2.50 11.90 -6.62
CA VAL A 24 1.95 13.02 -5.83
C VAL A 24 1.07 13.93 -6.68
N GLU A 25 1.52 14.27 -7.89
CA GLU A 25 0.75 15.07 -8.84
C GLU A 25 -0.58 14.40 -9.18
N LYS A 26 -0.54 13.11 -9.55
CA LYS A 26 -1.74 12.33 -9.85
C LYS A 26 -2.65 12.18 -8.63
N ALA A 27 -2.09 11.98 -7.43
CA ALA A 27 -2.84 11.88 -6.19
C ALA A 27 -3.59 13.18 -5.86
N GLY A 28 -3.03 14.34 -6.22
CA GLY A 28 -3.65 15.64 -5.99
C GLY A 28 -3.79 15.97 -4.50
N PRO A 29 -4.72 16.85 -4.11
CA PRO A 29 -4.92 17.23 -2.71
C PRO A 29 -5.37 16.04 -1.86
N ARG A 30 -5.22 16.17 -0.54
CA ARG A 30 -5.71 15.17 0.41
C ARG A 30 -7.23 15.21 0.46
N LEU A 31 -7.84 14.04 0.64
CA LEU A 31 -9.28 13.88 0.78
C LEU A 31 -9.67 13.93 2.26
N ASP A 32 -10.74 14.67 2.57
CA ASP A 32 -11.17 14.86 3.96
C ASP A 32 -11.68 13.56 4.58
N GLY A 33 -11.26 13.33 5.83
CA GLY A 33 -11.64 12.13 6.59
C GLY A 33 -10.94 10.84 6.17
N LEU A 34 -9.95 10.90 5.26
CA LEU A 34 -9.12 9.77 4.86
C LEU A 34 -7.68 9.91 5.35
N GLY A 35 -7.08 8.78 5.72
CA GLY A 35 -5.63 8.68 5.88
C GLY A 35 -4.95 8.52 4.53
N ARG A 36 -3.79 9.16 4.37
CA ARG A 36 -2.96 9.05 3.17
C ARG A 36 -1.58 8.53 3.49
N GLY A 37 -1.21 7.46 2.82
CA GLY A 37 0.11 6.85 2.91
C GLY A 37 0.85 6.93 1.59
N ILE A 38 2.16 7.13 1.67
CA ILE A 38 3.07 7.06 0.51
C ILE A 38 4.23 6.13 0.82
N ALA A 39 4.61 5.32 -0.15
CA ALA A 39 5.81 4.51 -0.12
C ALA A 39 6.45 4.44 -1.51
N PHE A 40 7.74 4.11 -1.52
CA PHE A 40 8.55 4.04 -2.71
C PHE A 40 9.52 2.87 -2.59
N SER A 41 9.79 2.20 -3.70
CA SER A 41 10.84 1.20 -3.81
C SER A 41 11.59 1.29 -5.13
N ARG A 42 12.87 0.96 -5.09
CA ARG A 42 13.67 0.59 -6.24
C ARG A 42 13.87 -0.93 -6.22
N TYR A 43 13.17 -1.65 -7.08
CA TYR A 43 13.14 -3.11 -7.04
C TYR A 43 14.56 -3.67 -7.28
N LYS A 44 14.98 -4.60 -6.43
CA LYS A 44 16.35 -5.17 -6.35
C LYS A 44 17.48 -4.12 -6.33
N ASN A 45 17.23 -2.87 -5.95
CA ASN A 45 18.19 -1.75 -5.97
C ASN A 45 18.80 -1.38 -7.33
N TRP A 46 18.39 -2.02 -8.43
CA TRP A 46 18.86 -1.73 -9.80
C TRP A 46 17.80 -1.86 -10.90
N GLN A 47 16.57 -2.25 -10.58
CA GLN A 47 15.49 -2.43 -11.54
C GLN A 47 14.49 -1.26 -11.50
N SER A 48 13.20 -1.56 -11.63
CA SER A 48 12.12 -0.58 -11.74
C SER A 48 11.96 0.27 -10.48
N TYR A 49 11.47 1.47 -10.67
CA TYR A 49 11.12 2.43 -9.63
C TYR A 49 9.61 2.48 -9.51
N VAL A 50 9.08 2.31 -8.30
CA VAL A 50 7.64 2.34 -8.06
C VAL A 50 7.34 3.19 -6.84
N ALA A 51 6.41 4.14 -6.98
CA ALA A 51 5.81 4.88 -5.89
C ALA A 51 4.32 4.56 -5.80
N VAL A 52 3.84 4.31 -4.59
CA VAL A 52 2.44 4.03 -4.32
C VAL A 52 1.92 5.05 -3.32
N ILE A 53 0.77 5.64 -3.63
CA ILE A 53 -0.03 6.44 -2.70
C ILE A 53 -1.36 5.73 -2.48
N VAL A 54 -1.78 5.65 -1.22
CA VAL A 54 -3.06 5.06 -0.82
C VAL A 54 -3.83 6.07 0.02
N ASP A 55 -5.09 6.27 -0.33
CA ASP A 55 -6.09 6.91 0.51
C ASP A 55 -7.03 5.84 1.07
N LEU A 56 -7.22 5.83 2.38
CA LEU A 56 -8.09 4.85 3.05
C LEU A 56 -8.84 5.45 4.23
N ARG A 57 -9.92 4.77 4.62
CA ARG A 57 -10.68 5.05 5.83
C ARG A 57 -10.46 3.96 6.87
N VAL A 58 -10.31 4.36 8.13
CA VAL A 58 -10.33 3.44 9.27
C VAL A 58 -11.57 3.71 10.11
N HIS A 59 -12.43 2.71 10.23
CA HIS A 59 -13.63 2.77 11.08
C HIS A 59 -13.24 2.44 12.51
N ARG A 60 -13.09 3.46 13.36
CA ARG A 60 -12.57 3.31 14.73
C ARG A 60 -13.36 2.32 15.58
N ASP A 61 -14.68 2.26 15.43
CA ASP A 61 -15.55 1.42 16.27
C ASP A 61 -15.40 -0.08 15.96
N SER A 62 -15.12 -0.42 14.69
CA SER A 62 -15.05 -1.80 14.21
C SER A 62 -13.62 -2.26 13.91
N GLY A 63 -12.68 -1.35 13.71
CA GLY A 63 -11.35 -1.65 13.17
C GLY A 63 -11.33 -1.92 11.66
N ARG A 64 -12.47 -1.80 10.95
CA ARG A 64 -12.54 -2.03 9.51
C ARG A 64 -11.73 -0.98 8.74
N ILE A 65 -11.01 -1.42 7.72
CA ILE A 65 -10.28 -0.57 6.78
C ILE A 65 -10.97 -0.64 5.42
N ASP A 66 -11.36 0.52 4.88
CA ASP A 66 -11.88 0.63 3.52
C ASP A 66 -10.81 1.31 2.66
N LEU A 67 -10.35 0.63 1.61
CA LEU A 67 -9.46 1.22 0.60
C LEU A 67 -10.30 2.04 -0.37
N GLU A 68 -10.04 3.34 -0.45
CA GLU A 68 -10.84 4.24 -1.27
C GLU A 68 -10.17 4.45 -2.63
N ARG A 69 -8.85 4.71 -2.61
CA ARG A 69 -8.09 5.04 -3.82
C ARG A 69 -6.63 4.66 -3.70
N ALA A 70 -6.04 4.24 -4.82
CA ALA A 70 -4.61 4.03 -4.96
C ALA A 70 -4.06 4.70 -6.23
N VAL A 71 -2.87 5.26 -6.12
CA VAL A 71 -2.08 5.74 -7.26
C VAL A 71 -0.78 4.96 -7.30
N VAL A 72 -0.47 4.34 -8.44
CA VAL A 72 0.76 3.57 -8.66
C VAL A 72 1.54 4.19 -9.81
N ALA A 73 2.61 4.92 -9.49
CA ALA A 73 3.52 5.47 -10.49
C ALA A 73 4.72 4.53 -10.67
N ALA A 74 5.13 4.31 -11.91
CA ALA A 74 6.24 3.40 -12.22
C ALA A 74 7.15 3.89 -13.34
N ASP A 75 8.45 3.69 -13.17
CA ASP A 75 9.47 3.80 -14.22
C ASP A 75 10.15 2.43 -14.38
N ALA A 76 9.90 1.78 -15.52
CA ALA A 76 10.43 0.48 -15.91
C ALA A 76 11.40 0.57 -17.10
N GLY A 77 11.96 1.75 -17.37
CA GLY A 77 12.75 2.00 -18.57
C GLY A 77 11.87 2.19 -19.81
N GLN A 78 12.27 1.65 -20.95
CA GLN A 78 11.45 1.72 -22.16
C GLN A 78 10.20 0.82 -22.01
N ILE A 79 9.03 1.39 -22.28
CA ILE A 79 7.75 0.68 -22.20
C ILE A 79 7.41 0.10 -23.57
N VAL A 80 7.26 -1.22 -23.62
CA VAL A 80 6.85 -1.94 -24.85
C VAL A 80 5.33 -1.95 -25.00
N ASN A 81 4.62 -2.29 -23.92
CA ASN A 81 3.16 -2.34 -23.89
C ASN A 81 2.66 -1.66 -22.61
N PRO A 82 2.07 -0.46 -22.71
CA PRO A 82 1.60 0.30 -21.55
C PRO A 82 0.40 -0.34 -20.86
N ASP A 83 -0.49 -1.00 -21.59
CA ASP A 83 -1.69 -1.64 -21.02
C ASP A 83 -1.29 -2.85 -20.17
N SER A 84 -0.41 -3.70 -20.70
CA SER A 84 0.14 -4.84 -19.95
C SER A 84 0.89 -4.38 -18.69
N LEU A 85 1.65 -3.29 -18.79
CA LEU A 85 2.37 -2.73 -17.65
C LEU A 85 1.40 -2.21 -16.58
N SER A 86 0.34 -1.50 -16.98
CA SER A 86 -0.71 -1.00 -16.07
C SER A 86 -1.42 -2.15 -15.37
N ASN A 87 -1.85 -3.17 -16.12
CA ASN A 87 -2.51 -4.35 -15.58
C ASN A 87 -1.64 -5.10 -14.55
N GLN A 88 -0.32 -5.18 -14.79
CA GLN A 88 0.61 -5.79 -13.84
C GLN A 88 0.73 -4.98 -12.54
N LEU A 89 0.79 -3.66 -12.63
CA LEU A 89 0.86 -2.77 -11.46
C LEU A 89 -0.42 -2.83 -10.64
N GLU A 90 -1.58 -2.82 -11.30
CA GLU A 90 -2.89 -2.94 -10.66
C GLU A 90 -3.05 -4.30 -9.97
N GLY A 91 -2.70 -5.39 -10.66
CA GLY A 91 -2.72 -6.74 -10.09
C GLY A 91 -1.79 -6.88 -8.88
N ALA A 92 -0.56 -6.35 -8.98
CA ALA A 92 0.41 -6.38 -7.89
C ALA A 92 -0.07 -5.56 -6.68
N PHE A 93 -0.70 -4.41 -6.90
CA PHE A 93 -1.32 -3.63 -5.84
C PHE A 93 -2.46 -4.42 -5.17
N MET A 94 -3.38 -4.98 -5.95
CA MET A 94 -4.52 -5.75 -5.43
C MET A 94 -4.10 -6.96 -4.61
N GLN A 95 -3.13 -7.73 -5.10
CA GLN A 95 -2.57 -8.86 -4.38
C GLN A 95 -1.96 -8.41 -3.03
N SER A 96 -1.20 -7.33 -3.04
CA SER A 96 -0.53 -6.82 -1.84
C SER A 96 -1.51 -6.22 -0.84
N ALA A 97 -2.55 -5.55 -1.32
CA ALA A 97 -3.66 -5.08 -0.49
C ALA A 97 -4.35 -6.26 0.20
N SER A 98 -4.60 -7.35 -0.54
CA SER A 98 -5.22 -8.55 0.00
C SER A 98 -4.35 -9.24 1.06
N TRP A 99 -3.03 -9.39 0.82
CA TRP A 99 -2.06 -9.82 1.83
C TRP A 99 -2.01 -8.93 3.07
N THR A 100 -2.07 -7.62 2.86
CA THR A 100 -1.93 -6.64 3.94
C THR A 100 -3.17 -6.58 4.81
N LEU A 101 -4.36 -6.79 4.25
CA LEU A 101 -5.62 -6.56 4.95
C LEU A 101 -6.36 -7.84 5.35
N LYS A 102 -6.18 -8.95 4.63
CA LYS A 102 -7.06 -10.13 4.76
C LYS A 102 -6.30 -11.45 4.86
N GLU A 103 -5.39 -11.72 3.93
CA GLU A 103 -4.89 -13.08 3.71
C GLU A 103 -4.03 -13.58 4.87
N GLN A 104 -4.46 -14.72 5.43
CA GLN A 104 -3.73 -15.49 6.43
C GLN A 104 -4.16 -16.96 6.33
N VAL A 105 -3.19 -17.86 6.32
CA VAL A 105 -3.46 -19.30 6.45
C VAL A 105 -3.84 -19.59 7.90
N ALA A 106 -4.97 -20.26 8.10
CA ALA A 106 -5.45 -20.66 9.42
C ALA A 106 -5.06 -22.11 9.72
N PHE A 107 -4.75 -22.38 10.98
CA PHE A 107 -4.33 -23.70 11.46
C PHE A 107 -4.98 -24.01 12.81
N ASP A 108 -5.16 -25.29 13.08
CA ASP A 108 -5.52 -25.85 14.40
C ASP A 108 -4.52 -26.98 14.76
N PRO A 109 -4.68 -27.68 15.90
CA PRO A 109 -3.79 -28.80 16.26
C PRO A 109 -3.76 -29.96 15.26
N HIS A 110 -4.70 -30.02 14.33
CA HIS A 110 -4.86 -31.08 13.33
C HIS A 110 -4.39 -30.69 11.93
N GLY A 111 -4.16 -29.41 11.64
CA GLY A 111 -3.55 -28.95 10.40
C GLY A 111 -4.09 -27.62 9.90
N ILE A 112 -4.04 -27.42 8.57
CA ILE A 112 -4.56 -26.22 7.90
C ILE A 112 -6.09 -26.27 7.87
N THR A 113 -6.75 -25.19 8.28
CA THR A 113 -8.22 -25.06 8.26
C THR A 113 -8.73 -24.16 7.14
N SER A 114 -7.87 -23.32 6.56
CA SER A 114 -8.20 -22.48 5.40
C SER A 114 -7.93 -23.23 4.09
N VAL A 115 -8.73 -24.26 3.81
CA VAL A 115 -8.52 -25.22 2.71
C VAL A 115 -9.31 -24.91 1.44
N ASP A 116 -10.21 -23.92 1.48
CA ASP A 116 -11.07 -23.53 0.36
C ASP A 116 -11.23 -22.00 0.25
N TRP A 117 -11.86 -21.53 -0.83
CA TRP A 117 -12.07 -20.11 -1.08
C TRP A 117 -13.07 -19.42 -0.13
N ARG A 118 -13.80 -20.18 0.67
CA ARG A 118 -14.76 -19.66 1.66
C ARG A 118 -14.07 -19.43 3.00
N THR A 119 -13.14 -20.31 3.33
CA THR A 119 -12.38 -20.32 4.59
C THR A 119 -11.10 -19.49 4.51
N TYR A 120 -10.50 -19.34 3.33
CA TYR A 120 -9.36 -18.45 3.12
C TYR A 120 -9.81 -16.98 2.94
N PRO A 121 -9.41 -16.06 3.83
CA PRO A 121 -9.79 -14.66 3.72
C PRO A 121 -9.03 -13.99 2.58
N ILE A 122 -9.75 -13.58 1.52
CA ILE A 122 -9.19 -12.90 0.35
C ILE A 122 -10.08 -11.71 -0.03
N MET A 123 -9.50 -10.65 -0.60
CA MET A 123 -10.29 -9.52 -1.09
C MET A 123 -11.32 -9.95 -2.16
N ARG A 124 -12.48 -9.30 -2.12
CA ARG A 124 -13.58 -9.44 -3.07
C ARG A 124 -13.71 -8.17 -3.89
N PHE A 125 -14.53 -8.20 -4.94
CA PHE A 125 -14.75 -7.03 -5.80
C PHE A 125 -15.22 -5.78 -5.04
N GLY A 126 -16.03 -5.94 -3.99
CA GLY A 126 -16.47 -4.81 -3.15
C GLY A 126 -15.37 -4.19 -2.28
N ASP A 127 -14.22 -4.84 -2.14
CA ASP A 127 -13.06 -4.31 -1.40
C ASP A 127 -12.09 -3.54 -2.32
N ALA A 128 -12.30 -3.56 -3.63
CA ALA A 128 -11.35 -2.99 -4.60
C ALA A 128 -11.45 -1.45 -4.62
N PRO A 129 -10.32 -0.74 -4.41
CA PRO A 129 -10.30 0.71 -4.56
C PRO A 129 -10.27 1.12 -6.03
N GLU A 130 -10.48 2.41 -6.29
CA GLU A 130 -10.09 2.99 -7.57
C GLU A 130 -8.55 3.00 -7.68
N ILE A 131 -7.99 2.33 -8.69
CA ILE A 131 -6.54 2.31 -8.93
C ILE A 131 -6.23 3.15 -10.18
N GLN A 132 -5.28 4.07 -10.04
CA GLN A 132 -4.78 4.89 -11.13
C GLN A 132 -3.28 4.64 -11.34
N THR A 133 -2.89 4.21 -12.54
CA THR A 133 -1.49 4.01 -12.88
C THR A 133 -0.90 5.24 -13.57
N VAL A 134 0.39 5.51 -13.31
CA VAL A 134 1.15 6.57 -14.00
C VAL A 134 2.45 5.95 -14.53
N LEU A 135 2.58 5.90 -15.84
CA LEU A 135 3.69 5.23 -16.50
C LEU A 135 4.71 6.26 -17.00
N LEU A 136 5.92 6.22 -16.43
CA LEU A 136 7.03 7.06 -16.88
C LEU A 136 7.82 6.30 -17.95
N ASN A 137 7.47 6.54 -19.22
CA ASN A 137 8.18 5.92 -20.34
C ASN A 137 9.57 6.55 -20.52
N ARG A 138 10.59 5.71 -20.72
CA ARG A 138 11.97 6.13 -21.01
C ARG A 138 12.45 5.53 -22.34
N PRO A 139 12.08 6.11 -23.50
CA PRO A 139 12.53 5.63 -24.80
C PRO A 139 14.07 5.56 -24.88
N GLY A 140 14.61 4.46 -25.39
CA GLY A 140 16.06 4.22 -25.51
C GLY A 140 16.74 3.70 -24.24
N HIS A 141 16.05 3.64 -23.10
CA HIS A 141 16.58 3.00 -21.90
C HIS A 141 16.36 1.48 -21.92
N PRO A 142 17.16 0.70 -21.16
CA PRO A 142 16.95 -0.74 -21.02
C PRO A 142 15.54 -1.09 -20.51
N TYR A 143 15.02 -2.24 -20.95
CA TYR A 143 13.80 -2.83 -20.41
C TYR A 143 14.04 -3.37 -18.99
N LEU A 144 13.19 -3.02 -18.04
CA LEU A 144 13.29 -3.49 -16.65
C LEU A 144 12.05 -4.29 -16.25
N GLY A 145 12.25 -5.32 -15.44
CA GLY A 145 11.16 -6.10 -14.87
C GLY A 145 10.37 -5.28 -13.84
N ILE A 146 9.05 -5.43 -13.85
CA ILE A 146 8.11 -4.71 -12.96
C ILE A 146 7.26 -5.63 -12.10
N GLY A 147 7.21 -6.94 -12.42
CA GLY A 147 6.21 -7.87 -11.88
C GLY A 147 6.18 -7.92 -10.36
N GLU A 148 7.32 -7.66 -9.70
CA GLU A 148 7.41 -7.62 -8.23
C GLU A 148 7.75 -6.23 -7.65
N GLY A 149 7.75 -5.20 -8.48
CA GLY A 149 8.18 -3.85 -8.08
C GLY A 149 7.16 -3.12 -7.19
N ALA A 150 5.88 -3.47 -7.29
CA ALA A 150 4.80 -2.76 -6.61
C ALA A 150 4.38 -3.36 -5.28
N GLN A 151 4.70 -4.63 -4.96
CA GLN A 151 4.13 -5.26 -3.77
C GLN A 151 4.63 -4.67 -2.46
N GLY A 152 5.95 -4.54 -2.32
CA GLY A 152 6.59 -3.92 -1.16
C GLY A 152 6.04 -2.51 -0.86
N PRO A 153 6.09 -1.55 -1.82
CA PRO A 153 5.57 -0.22 -1.57
C PRO A 153 4.04 -0.20 -1.37
N ALA A 154 3.26 -1.11 -1.95
CA ALA A 154 1.82 -1.16 -1.70
C ALA A 154 1.49 -1.43 -0.23
N SER A 155 2.03 -2.50 0.36
CA SER A 155 1.81 -2.80 1.80
C SER A 155 2.30 -1.67 2.71
N ALA A 156 3.44 -1.07 2.37
CA ALA A 156 3.99 0.04 3.14
C ALA A 156 3.14 1.32 3.02
N ALA A 157 2.56 1.61 1.85
CA ALA A 157 1.67 2.74 1.65
C ALA A 157 0.37 2.55 2.46
N ILE A 158 -0.22 1.36 2.45
CA ILE A 158 -1.39 1.03 3.27
C ILE A 158 -1.08 1.23 4.77
N SER A 159 0.04 0.69 5.26
CA SER A 159 0.47 0.87 6.66
C SER A 159 0.67 2.34 7.04
N ASN A 160 1.28 3.13 6.15
CA ASN A 160 1.45 4.56 6.36
C ASN A 160 0.11 5.30 6.37
N ALA A 161 -0.84 4.89 5.53
CA ALA A 161 -2.16 5.49 5.45
C ALA A 161 -3.00 5.19 6.70
N VAL A 162 -2.91 3.97 7.26
CA VAL A 162 -3.50 3.64 8.57
C VAL A 162 -2.90 4.52 9.67
N PHE A 163 -1.56 4.63 9.71
CA PHE A 163 -0.91 5.46 10.72
C PHE A 163 -1.33 6.93 10.61
N ASP A 164 -1.46 7.45 9.41
CA ASP A 164 -1.91 8.82 9.17
C ASP A 164 -3.40 9.02 9.49
N ALA A 165 -4.26 8.01 9.28
CA ALA A 165 -5.69 8.06 9.64
C ALA A 165 -5.95 8.08 11.16
N VAL A 166 -5.21 7.25 11.92
CA VAL A 166 -5.56 6.97 13.33
C VAL A 166 -4.42 7.11 14.33
N GLY A 167 -3.20 7.39 13.89
CA GLY A 167 -2.02 7.58 14.74
C GLY A 167 -1.38 6.29 15.24
N VAL A 168 -1.87 5.12 14.81
CA VAL A 168 -1.43 3.81 15.31
C VAL A 168 -0.58 3.09 14.26
N ARG A 169 0.55 2.51 14.70
CA ARG A 169 1.45 1.77 13.81
C ARG A 169 1.24 0.28 13.96
N LEU A 170 0.49 -0.33 13.04
CA LEU A 170 0.35 -1.78 12.96
C LEU A 170 1.67 -2.42 12.54
N ARG A 171 2.12 -3.44 13.29
CA ARG A 171 3.41 -4.13 13.07
C ARG A 171 3.26 -5.57 12.56
N GLN A 172 2.04 -6.06 12.48
CA GLN A 172 1.72 -7.42 12.07
C GLN A 172 0.62 -7.39 11.01
N ILE A 173 0.89 -7.97 9.85
CA ILE A 173 -0.12 -8.26 8.82
C ILE A 173 -0.74 -9.65 9.05
N PRO A 174 -1.95 -9.91 8.53
CA PRO A 174 -2.89 -8.92 7.99
C PRO A 174 -3.44 -7.94 9.04
N PHE A 175 -3.87 -6.76 8.62
CA PHE A 175 -4.54 -5.73 9.41
C PHE A 175 -6.02 -6.05 9.57
N THR A 176 -6.31 -7.18 10.23
CA THR A 176 -7.68 -7.60 10.50
C THR A 176 -8.39 -6.61 11.43
N PRO A 177 -9.73 -6.48 11.35
CA PRO A 177 -10.49 -5.57 12.21
C PRO A 177 -10.17 -5.73 13.70
N GLU A 178 -9.99 -6.97 14.16
CA GLU A 178 -9.65 -7.30 15.54
C GLU A 178 -8.28 -6.75 15.96
N ARG A 179 -7.28 -6.85 15.07
CA ARG A 179 -5.92 -6.33 15.34
C ARG A 179 -5.89 -4.81 15.28
N VAL A 180 -6.63 -4.22 14.34
CA VAL A 180 -6.78 -2.76 14.25
C VAL A 180 -7.44 -2.24 15.52
N LYS A 181 -8.53 -2.87 15.96
CA LYS A 181 -9.25 -2.50 17.18
C LYS A 181 -8.40 -2.64 18.43
N ALA A 182 -7.72 -3.76 18.62
CA ALA A 182 -6.80 -3.95 19.74
C ALA A 182 -5.69 -2.86 19.77
N ALA A 183 -5.19 -2.45 18.59
CA ALA A 183 -4.21 -1.39 18.51
C ALA A 183 -4.80 0.01 18.80
N LEU A 184 -6.04 0.28 18.41
CA LEU A 184 -6.77 1.51 18.76
C LEU A 184 -7.09 1.60 20.26
N ASP A 185 -7.50 0.50 20.87
CA ASP A 185 -7.82 0.45 22.30
C ASP A 185 -6.55 0.71 23.16
N SER A 186 -5.39 0.23 22.68
CA SER A 186 -4.11 0.43 23.37
C SER A 186 -3.65 1.89 23.50
N ILE A 187 -4.15 2.78 22.64
CA ILE A 187 -3.85 4.23 22.71
C ILE A 187 -4.93 5.02 23.46
N GLN A 188 -6.08 4.40 23.76
CA GLN A 188 -7.19 5.04 24.48
C GLN A 188 -7.20 4.71 25.98
N ALA A 189 -6.48 3.66 26.40
CA ALA A 189 -6.32 3.35 27.81
C ALA A 189 -5.59 4.52 28.53
N PRO A 190 -6.21 5.18 29.52
CA PRO A 190 -5.53 6.18 30.34
C PRO A 190 -4.38 5.53 31.12
N GLU A 191 -3.28 6.28 31.34
CA GLU A 191 -2.37 6.02 32.46
C GLU A 191 -3.17 6.13 33.78
N GLN A 192 -3.75 5.04 34.25
CA GLN A 192 -4.32 4.95 35.59
C GLN A 192 -3.98 3.60 36.21
N SER A 193 -2.83 3.56 36.93
CA SER A 193 -2.70 3.06 38.32
C SER A 193 -1.23 2.77 38.65
N LEU A 194 -0.46 3.83 38.93
CA LEU A 194 0.73 3.76 39.79
C LEU A 194 0.57 4.85 40.86
N HIS A 195 -0.37 4.61 41.78
CA HIS A 195 -0.46 5.26 43.08
C HIS A 195 -0.78 4.18 44.11
#